data_AF-A0A813LKM5-F1
#
_entry.id   AF-A0A813LKM5-F1
#
_cell.length_a   1.000
_cell.length_b   1.000
_cell.length_c   1.000
_cell.angle_alpha   90.00
_cell.angle_beta   90.00
_cell.angle_gamma   90.00
#
_symmetry.space_group_name_H-M   'P 1'
#
loop_
_entity.id
_entity.type
_entity.pdbx_description
1 polymer ?
#
loop_
_entity_poly.entity_id
_entity_poly.type
_entity_poly.pdbx_seq_one_letter_code
_entity_poly.pdbx_strand_id
1 'polypeptide(L)'
;MAPVKAYELRSKTSKELLKELDDMKGELAQLRVAKVAGGAASKLAKIKGVRKGIARILTVYNQKQKAEARKQYKGKKYMPLDLRPKKTRKIRRALKTEQKYAKTLRQKTRESPLSPLREQKQSQVSSSILAKRLEPSRPVSQRSHRAPVLSILTTKEEEEVAEVVDADNDVLEDEISGLISTACWPCLLEPCGFVVAWSGVLALRFSGFPPALAMLKERLEKAYGGLPKESPGSRWPKSTLAAVVDGQRLDPRALETLRLICLEAGERLRSRLLKLELWRLSAVIYESRSLERRIATTQYNLHPSSAGGGTAEKCDESRPFSRELQSSDAVEQETLADGYWLHASKDGNRESHYRGGVTGATLVWDFGRLSGGANDTLAEEIQRFQQEVEKSLPGLYCFFKPQARHMTVRALAH
;
A
#
# COMPACT_ATOMS: atom_id res chain seq x y z
N MET A 1 -16.98 4.66 34.55
CA MET A 1 -17.68 5.59 33.65
C MET A 1 -18.59 4.78 32.75
N ALA A 2 -19.87 5.16 32.62
CA ALA A 2 -20.74 4.58 31.60
C ALA A 2 -20.23 4.96 30.19
N PRO A 3 -20.38 4.10 29.18
CA PRO A 3 -19.91 4.39 27.84
C PRO A 3 -20.69 5.56 27.23
N VAL A 4 -19.98 6.60 26.78
CA VAL A 4 -20.59 7.79 26.14
C VAL A 4 -21.29 7.39 24.85
N LYS A 5 -22.61 7.61 24.74
CA LYS A 5 -23.39 7.24 23.56
C LYS A 5 -23.60 8.44 22.64
N ALA A 6 -23.36 8.25 21.35
CA ALA A 6 -23.37 9.36 20.39
C ALA A 6 -24.75 10.02 20.21
N TYR A 7 -25.86 9.29 20.40
CA TYR A 7 -27.20 9.88 20.28
C TYR A 7 -27.50 10.87 21.40
N GLU A 8 -27.00 10.62 22.61
CA GLU A 8 -27.16 11.51 23.78
C GLU A 8 -26.35 12.79 23.63
N LEU A 9 -25.20 12.72 22.95
CA LEU A 9 -24.38 13.91 22.66
C LEU A 9 -25.02 14.83 21.60
N ARG A 10 -25.90 14.30 20.74
CA ARG A 10 -26.52 15.11 19.68
C ARG A 10 -27.55 16.10 20.22
N SER A 11 -28.18 15.84 21.36
CA SER A 11 -29.11 16.77 22.01
C SER A 11 -28.41 17.89 22.78
N LYS A 12 -27.17 17.69 23.23
CA LYS A 12 -26.40 18.66 24.04
C LYS A 12 -25.94 19.89 23.26
N THR A 13 -25.77 21.03 23.93
CA THR A 13 -25.28 22.27 23.29
C THR A 13 -23.77 22.21 22.98
N SER A 14 -23.27 23.07 22.08
CA SER A 14 -21.83 23.11 21.76
C SER A 14 -20.97 23.42 22.98
N LYS A 15 -21.46 24.24 23.92
CA LYS A 15 -20.76 24.56 25.17
C LYS A 15 -20.71 23.37 26.12
N GLU A 16 -21.82 22.63 26.26
CA GLU A 16 -21.87 21.39 27.05
C GLU A 16 -20.92 20.33 26.50
N LEU A 17 -20.83 20.18 25.17
CA LEU A 17 -19.91 19.24 24.53
C LEU A 17 -18.44 19.58 24.81
N LEU A 18 -18.08 20.87 24.83
CA LEU A 18 -16.71 21.29 25.18
C LEU A 18 -16.39 21.06 26.65
N LYS A 19 -17.36 21.30 27.55
CA LYS A 19 -17.18 21.00 28.98
C LYS A 19 -16.97 19.50 29.22
N GLU A 20 -17.80 18.64 28.61
CA GLU A 20 -17.64 17.18 28.73
C GLU A 20 -16.35 16.66 28.09
N LEU A 21 -15.86 17.34 27.05
CA LEU A 21 -14.56 17.06 26.46
C LEU A 21 -13.42 17.33 27.44
N ASP A 22 -13.44 18.48 28.10
CA ASP A 22 -12.40 18.88 29.06
C ASP A 22 -12.41 17.97 30.30
N ASP A 23 -13.59 17.62 30.80
CA ASP A 23 -13.74 16.67 31.92
C ASP A 23 -13.12 15.30 31.57
N MET A 24 -13.36 14.78 30.36
CA MET A 24 -12.79 13.50 29.94
C MET A 24 -11.29 13.58 29.60
N LYS A 25 -10.79 14.73 29.14
CA LYS A 25 -9.35 14.95 28.99
C LYS A 25 -8.66 14.98 30.36
N GLY A 26 -9.28 15.61 31.36
CA GLY A 26 -8.80 15.58 32.75
C GLY A 26 -8.74 14.17 33.32
N GLU A 27 -9.79 13.36 33.12
CA GLU A 27 -9.79 11.95 33.52
C GLU A 27 -8.69 11.15 32.79
N LEU A 28 -8.51 11.36 31.48
CA LEU A 28 -7.46 10.69 30.72
C LEU A 28 -6.06 11.03 31.24
N ALA A 29 -5.80 12.30 31.58
CA ALA A 29 -4.52 12.73 32.13
C ALA A 29 -4.22 12.03 33.47
N GLN A 30 -5.20 11.97 34.37
CA GLN A 30 -5.07 11.25 35.65
C GLN A 30 -4.80 9.75 35.43
N LEU A 31 -5.48 9.12 34.46
CA LEU A 31 -5.26 7.71 34.15
C LEU A 31 -3.88 7.43 33.54
N ARG A 32 -3.30 8.39 32.79
CA ARG A 32 -1.92 8.28 32.27
C ARG A 32 -0.89 8.32 33.39
N VAL A 33 -1.04 9.22 34.37
CA VAL A 33 -0.18 9.24 35.57
C VAL A 33 -0.29 7.92 36.34
N ALA A 34 -1.51 7.41 36.53
CA ALA A 34 -1.74 6.13 37.19
C ALA A 34 -1.13 4.94 36.43
N LYS A 35 -1.02 4.99 35.09
CA LYS A 35 -0.34 3.97 34.29
C LYS A 35 1.16 3.92 34.63
N VAL A 36 1.81 5.06 34.69
CA VAL A 36 3.25 5.16 35.00
C VAL A 36 3.55 4.74 36.44
N ALA A 37 2.68 5.08 37.38
CA ALA A 37 2.81 4.70 38.79
C ALA A 37 2.46 3.23 39.09
N GLY A 38 2.22 2.38 38.08
CA GLY A 38 1.88 0.96 38.28
C GLY A 38 0.49 0.72 38.86
N GLY A 39 -0.50 1.57 38.54
CA GLY A 39 -1.85 1.50 39.09
C GLY A 39 -2.63 0.24 38.72
N ALA A 40 -3.67 -0.06 39.52
CA ALA A 40 -4.50 -1.26 39.37
C ALA A 40 -5.08 -1.45 37.95
N ALA A 41 -5.13 -2.70 37.48
CA ALA A 41 -5.61 -3.08 36.14
C ALA A 41 -7.02 -2.55 35.82
N SER A 42 -7.89 -2.46 36.83
CA SER A 42 -9.25 -1.91 36.69
C SER A 42 -9.28 -0.42 36.33
N LYS A 43 -8.26 0.36 36.71
CA LYS A 43 -8.10 1.77 36.29
C LYS A 43 -7.52 1.84 34.87
N LEU A 44 -6.57 0.98 34.53
CA LEU A 44 -5.94 0.94 33.20
C LEU A 44 -6.95 0.57 32.09
N ALA A 45 -7.86 -0.36 32.37
CA ALA A 45 -8.92 -0.76 31.43
C ALA A 45 -9.84 0.41 31.02
N LYS A 46 -9.97 1.45 31.85
CA LYS A 46 -10.81 2.64 31.57
C LYS A 46 -10.23 3.54 30.49
N ILE A 47 -8.90 3.52 30.28
CA ILE A 47 -8.20 4.38 29.31
C ILE A 47 -8.81 4.26 27.90
N LYS A 48 -9.03 3.01 27.45
CA LYS A 48 -9.64 2.73 26.13
C LYS A 48 -11.06 3.29 26.03
N GLY A 49 -11.84 3.21 27.11
CA GLY A 49 -13.19 3.75 27.17
C GLY A 49 -13.20 5.28 27.06
N VAL A 50 -12.36 5.96 27.84
CA VAL A 50 -12.24 7.43 27.87
C VAL A 50 -11.75 7.96 26.52
N ARG A 51 -10.70 7.37 25.92
CA ARG A 51 -10.22 7.75 24.58
C ARG A 51 -11.31 7.67 23.51
N LYS A 52 -12.06 6.57 23.49
CA LYS A 52 -13.20 6.40 22.57
C LYS A 52 -14.33 7.39 22.87
N GLY A 53 -14.53 7.75 24.13
CA GLY A 53 -15.44 8.83 24.52
C GLY A 53 -15.03 10.16 23.90
N ILE A 54 -13.77 10.57 24.05
CA ILE A 54 -13.26 11.87 23.56
C ILE A 54 -13.45 11.95 22.04
N ALA A 55 -13.09 10.88 21.33
CA ALA A 55 -13.28 10.78 19.89
C ALA A 55 -14.76 10.93 19.48
N ARG A 56 -15.70 10.36 20.24
CA ARG A 56 -17.15 10.49 19.98
C ARG A 56 -17.64 11.93 20.18
N ILE A 57 -17.20 12.62 21.24
CA ILE A 57 -17.55 14.02 21.50
C ILE A 57 -17.04 14.93 20.38
N LEU A 58 -15.75 14.84 20.03
CA LEU A 58 -15.16 15.61 18.93
C LEU A 58 -15.88 15.35 17.60
N THR A 59 -16.25 14.10 17.34
CA THR A 59 -16.99 13.74 16.13
C THR A 59 -18.34 14.45 16.06
N VAL A 60 -19.12 14.44 17.15
CA VAL A 60 -20.44 15.09 17.20
C VAL A 60 -20.30 16.62 17.12
N TYR A 61 -19.32 17.19 17.81
CA TYR A 61 -19.02 18.62 17.75
C TYR A 61 -18.69 19.08 16.30
N ASN A 62 -17.76 18.38 15.64
CA ASN A 62 -17.37 18.66 14.26
C ASN A 62 -18.51 18.45 13.27
N GLN A 63 -19.40 17.46 13.51
CA GLN A 63 -20.61 17.27 12.72
C GLN A 63 -21.57 18.47 12.85
N LYS A 64 -21.79 18.97 14.07
CA LYS A 64 -22.64 20.15 14.32
C LYS A 64 -22.08 21.39 13.65
N GLN A 65 -20.79 21.67 13.85
CA GLN A 65 -20.11 22.82 13.24
C GLN A 65 -20.19 22.77 11.70
N LYS A 66 -19.92 21.61 11.08
CA LYS A 66 -20.05 21.44 9.63
C LYS A 66 -21.50 21.58 9.16
N ALA A 67 -22.48 21.09 9.93
CA ALA A 67 -23.89 21.24 9.58
C ALA A 67 -24.35 22.70 9.60
N GLU A 68 -23.90 23.48 10.59
CA GLU A 68 -24.17 24.92 10.68
C GLU A 68 -23.49 25.70 9.56
N ALA A 69 -22.22 25.41 9.26
CA ALA A 69 -21.52 25.99 8.12
C ALA A 69 -22.22 25.66 6.79
N ARG A 70 -22.72 24.42 6.60
CA ARG A 70 -23.51 24.04 5.42
C ARG A 70 -24.82 24.82 5.32
N LYS A 71 -25.48 25.14 6.43
CA LYS A 71 -26.68 25.99 6.44
C LYS A 71 -26.33 27.42 6.03
N GLN A 72 -25.27 27.99 6.60
CA GLN A 72 -24.83 29.37 6.33
C GLN A 72 -24.40 29.60 4.87
N TYR A 73 -23.77 28.60 4.24
CA TYR A 73 -23.30 28.70 2.86
C TYR A 73 -24.28 28.12 1.83
N LYS A 74 -25.45 27.63 2.25
CA LYS A 74 -26.46 27.07 1.34
C LYS A 74 -26.89 28.11 0.30
N GLY A 75 -26.83 27.75 -0.98
CA GLY A 75 -27.24 28.63 -2.09
C GLY A 75 -26.23 29.73 -2.48
N LYS A 76 -25.15 29.94 -1.71
CA LYS A 76 -24.11 30.90 -2.09
C LYS A 76 -23.28 30.38 -3.27
N LYS A 77 -22.96 31.26 -4.22
CA LYS A 77 -22.12 30.94 -5.40
C LYS A 77 -20.72 30.44 -4.99
N TYR A 78 -20.11 31.09 -4.00
CA TYR A 78 -18.79 30.75 -3.50
C TYR A 78 -18.92 30.06 -2.14
N MET A 79 -18.54 28.78 -2.11
CA MET A 79 -18.46 27.97 -0.89
C MET A 79 -16.98 27.64 -0.58
N PRO A 80 -16.61 27.53 0.71
CA PRO A 80 -15.32 26.99 1.14
C PRO A 80 -15.04 25.62 0.50
N LEU A 81 -13.77 25.33 0.20
CA LEU A 81 -13.36 24.10 -0.48
C LEU A 81 -13.84 22.83 0.25
N ASP A 82 -13.82 22.84 1.58
CA ASP A 82 -14.20 21.70 2.42
C ASP A 82 -15.69 21.34 2.37
N LEU A 83 -16.54 22.34 2.08
CA LEU A 83 -17.99 22.15 1.99
C LEU A 83 -18.43 21.70 0.59
N ARG A 84 -17.56 21.86 -0.42
CA ARG A 84 -17.85 21.47 -1.80
C ARG A 84 -17.99 19.95 -1.92
N PRO A 85 -18.81 19.46 -2.87
CA PRO A 85 -18.94 18.02 -3.09
C PRO A 85 -17.60 17.42 -3.53
N LYS A 86 -17.16 16.36 -2.85
CA LYS A 86 -15.95 15.62 -3.22
C LYS A 86 -16.23 14.76 -4.45
N LYS A 87 -15.91 15.29 -5.63
CA LYS A 87 -15.94 14.60 -6.93
C LYS A 87 -14.52 14.55 -7.50
N THR A 88 -14.26 13.63 -8.43
CA THR A 88 -12.96 13.57 -9.12
C THR A 88 -12.70 14.85 -9.92
N ARG A 89 -11.43 15.17 -10.19
CA ARG A 89 -11.03 16.35 -10.99
C ARG A 89 -11.68 16.32 -12.38
N LYS A 90 -11.73 15.15 -13.02
CA LYS A 90 -12.39 14.95 -14.32
C LYS A 90 -13.86 15.32 -14.27
N ILE A 91 -14.60 14.85 -13.26
CA ILE A 91 -16.03 15.17 -13.09
C ILE A 91 -16.23 16.67 -12.78
N ARG A 92 -15.37 17.28 -11.97
CA ARG A 92 -15.44 18.73 -11.67
C ARG A 92 -15.19 19.62 -12.89
N ARG A 93 -14.38 19.18 -13.85
CA ARG A 93 -14.06 19.89 -15.09
C ARG A 93 -15.04 19.60 -16.23
N ALA A 94 -15.88 18.58 -16.10
CA ALA A 94 -16.85 18.22 -17.12
C ALA A 94 -17.92 19.32 -17.28
N LEU A 95 -18.45 19.45 -18.51
CA LEU A 95 -19.60 20.31 -18.79
C LEU A 95 -20.80 19.91 -17.94
N LYS A 96 -21.64 20.88 -17.58
CA LYS A 96 -22.94 20.59 -16.97
C LYS A 96 -23.79 19.79 -17.94
N THR A 97 -24.70 18.96 -17.43
CA THR A 97 -25.64 18.17 -18.26
C THR A 97 -26.42 19.08 -19.21
N GLU A 98 -26.93 20.20 -18.72
CA GLU A 98 -27.63 21.22 -19.53
C GLU A 98 -26.78 21.71 -20.70
N GLN A 99 -25.48 21.96 -20.48
CA GLN A 99 -24.55 22.40 -21.52
C GLN A 99 -24.24 21.28 -22.51
N LYS A 100 -24.10 20.05 -22.02
CA LYS A 100 -23.83 18.87 -22.87
C LYS A 100 -24.99 18.56 -23.82
N TYR A 101 -26.22 18.79 -23.38
CA TYR A 101 -27.44 18.56 -24.17
C TYR A 101 -27.99 19.85 -24.81
N ALA A 102 -27.30 20.98 -24.66
CA ALA A 102 -27.69 22.24 -25.29
C ALA A 102 -27.57 22.09 -26.82
N LYS A 103 -28.71 22.12 -27.50
CA LYS A 103 -28.81 22.08 -28.96
C LYS A 103 -29.09 23.47 -29.50
N THR A 104 -28.52 23.79 -30.66
CA THR A 104 -28.83 25.03 -31.38
C THR A 104 -30.29 25.05 -31.81
N LEU A 105 -30.86 26.25 -32.04
CA LEU A 105 -32.24 26.37 -32.52
C LEU A 105 -32.45 25.58 -33.82
N ARG A 106 -31.49 25.68 -34.76
CA ARG A 106 -31.49 24.91 -36.01
C ARG A 106 -31.52 23.40 -35.79
N GLN A 107 -30.73 22.89 -34.85
CA GLN A 107 -30.70 21.46 -34.53
C GLN A 107 -32.00 21.01 -33.86
N LYS A 108 -32.58 21.84 -32.98
CA LYS A 108 -33.90 21.57 -32.37
C LYS A 108 -35.00 21.49 -33.42
N THR A 109 -35.02 22.41 -34.39
CA THR A 109 -35.98 22.38 -35.51
C THR A 109 -35.78 21.14 -36.38
N ARG A 110 -34.53 20.74 -36.63
CA ARG A 110 -34.20 19.56 -37.45
C ARG A 110 -34.56 18.23 -36.77
N GLU A 111 -34.54 18.16 -35.44
CA GLU A 111 -34.89 16.96 -34.67
C GLU A 111 -36.34 16.97 -34.18
N SER A 112 -37.10 18.02 -34.52
CA SER A 112 -38.53 18.08 -34.27
C SER A 112 -39.24 16.91 -34.96
N PRO A 113 -40.24 16.26 -34.35
CA PRO A 113 -40.96 15.12 -34.92
C PRO A 113 -41.64 15.37 -36.29
N LEU A 114 -41.65 16.62 -36.77
CA LEU A 114 -42.03 16.97 -38.15
C LEU A 114 -40.96 16.61 -39.21
N SER A 115 -39.74 16.23 -38.80
CA SER A 115 -38.71 15.67 -39.69
C SER A 115 -38.78 14.13 -39.68
N PRO A 116 -39.02 13.45 -40.82
CA PRO A 116 -39.23 12.01 -40.80
C PRO A 116 -37.91 11.25 -40.69
N LEU A 117 -37.62 10.69 -39.50
CA LEU A 117 -36.78 9.50 -39.39
C LEU A 117 -37.71 8.28 -39.51
N ARG A 118 -37.87 7.81 -40.74
CA ARG A 118 -38.67 6.63 -41.08
C ARG A 118 -37.86 5.38 -40.71
N GLU A 119 -38.26 4.66 -39.66
CA GLU A 119 -37.81 3.27 -39.47
C GLU A 119 -38.39 2.43 -40.61
N GLN A 120 -37.56 2.06 -41.59
CA GLN A 120 -37.95 1.10 -42.62
C GLN A 120 -37.90 -0.31 -42.03
N LYS A 121 -39.08 -0.91 -41.82
CA LYS A 121 -39.20 -2.35 -41.55
C LYS A 121 -38.90 -3.11 -42.84
N GLN A 122 -37.73 -3.73 -42.96
CA GLN A 122 -37.52 -4.78 -43.97
C GLN A 122 -38.20 -6.06 -43.48
N SER A 123 -39.20 -6.52 -44.24
CA SER A 123 -39.92 -7.78 -44.02
C SER A 123 -39.07 -8.98 -44.43
N GLN A 124 -39.16 -10.04 -43.65
CA GLN A 124 -38.36 -11.27 -43.70
C GLN A 124 -38.61 -12.17 -44.93
N VAL A 125 -37.57 -12.91 -45.36
CA VAL A 125 -37.72 -14.30 -45.85
C VAL A 125 -36.60 -15.17 -45.26
N SER A 126 -37.01 -16.34 -44.79
CA SER A 126 -36.38 -17.26 -43.85
C SER A 126 -35.30 -18.17 -44.43
N SER A 127 -34.31 -18.54 -43.61
CA SER A 127 -33.91 -19.95 -43.45
C SER A 127 -33.23 -20.17 -42.10
N SER A 128 -33.95 -20.93 -41.27
CA SER A 128 -33.50 -21.84 -40.22
C SER A 128 -32.00 -22.19 -40.30
N ILE A 129 -31.25 -22.12 -39.20
CA ILE A 129 -31.02 -23.26 -38.29
C ILE A 129 -30.24 -22.76 -37.05
N LEU A 130 -30.58 -23.31 -35.88
CA LEU A 130 -29.88 -23.24 -34.58
C LEU A 130 -30.06 -21.97 -33.70
N ALA A 131 -31.22 -21.86 -33.06
CA ALA A 131 -31.30 -21.22 -31.73
C ALA A 131 -32.44 -21.84 -30.92
N LYS A 132 -32.22 -23.06 -30.43
CA LYS A 132 -33.01 -23.60 -29.32
C LYS A 132 -32.27 -23.26 -28.04
N ARG A 133 -33.01 -22.70 -27.08
CA ARG A 133 -32.70 -22.56 -25.65
C ARG A 133 -31.96 -21.27 -25.25
N LEU A 134 -32.71 -20.33 -24.67
CA LEU A 134 -32.56 -19.80 -23.31
C LEU A 134 -33.43 -18.55 -23.14
N GLU A 135 -34.40 -18.58 -22.22
CA GLU A 135 -35.17 -17.41 -21.82
C GLU A 135 -34.31 -16.45 -20.97
N PRO A 136 -34.49 -15.12 -21.09
CA PRO A 136 -33.87 -14.16 -20.18
C PRO A 136 -34.75 -13.92 -18.94
N SER A 137 -34.18 -14.19 -17.76
CA SER A 137 -34.71 -13.74 -16.48
C SER A 137 -34.32 -12.28 -16.16
N ARG A 138 -35.18 -11.65 -15.37
CA ARG A 138 -35.31 -10.25 -14.94
C ARG A 138 -34.02 -9.46 -14.61
N PRO A 139 -34.05 -8.10 -14.69
CA PRO A 139 -32.90 -7.27 -14.31
C PRO A 139 -32.70 -7.21 -12.79
N VAL A 140 -31.49 -7.58 -12.36
CA VAL A 140 -31.03 -7.49 -10.97
C VAL A 140 -30.37 -6.13 -10.71
N SER A 141 -30.94 -5.42 -9.73
CA SER A 141 -30.34 -4.49 -8.77
C SER A 141 -28.87 -4.07 -8.97
N GLN A 142 -28.66 -2.76 -9.17
CA GLN A 142 -27.36 -2.10 -9.11
C GLN A 142 -26.79 -2.16 -7.68
N ARG A 143 -25.69 -2.91 -7.52
CA ARG A 143 -24.83 -2.84 -6.32
C ARG A 143 -23.63 -1.93 -6.58
N SER A 144 -23.39 -1.06 -5.60
CA SER A 144 -22.32 -0.09 -5.51
C SER A 144 -20.93 -0.73 -5.49
N HIS A 145 -20.03 -0.27 -6.37
CA HIS A 145 -18.58 -0.43 -6.17
C HIS A 145 -17.96 0.90 -5.73
N ARG A 146 -17.49 0.92 -4.47
CA ARG A 146 -16.59 1.93 -3.91
C ARG A 146 -15.18 1.72 -4.50
N ALA A 147 -14.55 2.81 -4.90
CA ALA A 147 -13.12 2.92 -5.17
C ALA A 147 -12.54 4.11 -4.39
N PRO A 148 -11.22 4.10 -4.09
CA PRO A 148 -10.66 4.68 -2.87
C PRO A 148 -10.28 6.17 -2.99
N VAL A 149 -10.20 6.81 -1.83
CA VAL A 149 -9.79 8.21 -1.65
C VAL A 149 -8.30 8.21 -1.31
N LEU A 150 -7.49 8.92 -2.10
CA LEU A 150 -6.16 9.37 -1.72
C LEU A 150 -6.26 10.86 -1.36
N SER A 151 -5.87 11.15 -0.11
CA SER A 151 -5.74 12.45 0.52
C SER A 151 -4.38 13.07 0.21
N ILE A 152 -4.38 14.37 -0.05
CA ILE A 152 -3.21 15.24 0.07
C ILE A 152 -3.71 16.38 0.95
N LEU A 153 -3.07 16.58 2.11
CA LEU A 153 -3.15 17.79 2.92
C LEU A 153 -1.77 18.42 2.99
N THR A 154 -1.78 19.74 2.98
CA THR A 154 -0.64 20.65 3.02
C THR A 154 -0.40 21.11 4.47
N THR A 155 0.85 20.94 4.92
CA THR A 155 1.65 21.81 5.78
C THR A 155 0.92 22.90 6.57
N LYS A 156 0.64 22.61 7.85
CA LYS A 156 0.66 23.54 9.01
C LYS A 156 0.32 22.89 10.37
N GLU A 157 0.19 21.56 10.44
CA GLU A 157 -0.08 20.80 11.68
C GLU A 157 1.13 19.93 12.12
N GLU A 158 2.36 20.32 11.77
CA GLU A 158 3.55 19.47 11.97
C GLU A 158 4.21 19.59 13.36
N GLU A 159 3.78 20.51 14.23
CA GLU A 159 4.37 20.65 15.58
C GLU A 159 3.52 20.08 16.73
N GLU A 160 2.21 19.85 16.56
CA GLU A 160 1.33 19.29 17.63
C GLU A 160 1.05 17.78 17.52
N VAL A 161 1.49 17.13 16.43
CA VAL A 161 1.23 15.69 16.17
C VAL A 161 2.31 14.78 16.76
N ALA A 162 3.47 15.31 17.14
CA ALA A 162 4.59 14.50 17.64
C ALA A 162 4.30 13.77 18.96
N GLU A 163 3.56 14.36 19.91
CA GLU A 163 3.33 13.74 21.23
C GLU A 163 2.14 12.75 21.30
N VAL A 164 1.28 12.71 20.28
CA VAL A 164 0.09 11.82 20.27
C VAL A 164 0.34 10.53 19.46
N VAL A 165 1.36 10.52 18.59
CA VAL A 165 1.72 9.37 17.75
C VAL A 165 2.54 8.31 18.51
N ASP A 166 3.28 8.69 19.55
CA ASP A 166 4.12 7.76 20.32
C ASP A 166 3.29 6.68 21.05
N ALA A 167 2.14 7.03 21.63
CA ALA A 167 1.37 6.10 22.48
C ALA A 167 0.55 5.03 21.72
N ASP A 168 0.27 5.23 20.42
CA ASP A 168 -0.38 4.22 19.56
C ASP A 168 0.66 3.40 18.76
N ASN A 169 1.88 3.94 18.54
CA ASN A 169 3.01 3.19 17.97
C ASN A 169 3.57 2.17 18.96
N ASP A 170 3.73 2.51 20.25
CA ASP A 170 4.28 1.59 21.25
C ASP A 170 3.47 0.28 21.38
N VAL A 171 2.14 0.36 21.30
CA VAL A 171 1.26 -0.81 21.38
C VAL A 171 1.38 -1.70 20.13
N LEU A 172 1.55 -1.08 18.96
CA LEU A 172 1.75 -1.80 17.70
C LEU A 172 3.15 -2.45 17.65
N GLU A 173 4.16 -1.76 18.17
CA GLU A 173 5.52 -2.29 18.28
C GLU A 173 5.61 -3.48 19.24
N ASP A 174 4.97 -3.40 20.42
CA ASP A 174 4.95 -4.52 21.39
C ASP A 174 4.22 -5.76 20.84
N GLU A 175 3.10 -5.58 20.13
CA GLU A 175 2.35 -6.68 19.53
C GLU A 175 3.08 -7.28 18.30
N ILE A 176 3.72 -6.45 17.45
CA ILE A 176 4.60 -6.94 16.35
C ILE A 176 5.80 -7.69 16.93
N SER A 177 6.42 -7.18 17.98
CA SER A 177 7.52 -7.83 18.70
C SER A 177 7.11 -9.20 19.26
N GLY A 178 5.93 -9.27 19.89
CA GLY A 178 5.35 -10.52 20.38
C GLY A 178 5.04 -11.52 19.25
N LEU A 179 4.53 -11.06 18.11
CA LEU A 179 4.28 -11.94 16.96
C LEU A 179 5.57 -12.43 16.33
N ILE A 180 6.57 -11.57 16.12
CA ILE A 180 7.84 -11.97 15.51
C ILE A 180 8.57 -12.97 16.41
N SER A 181 8.65 -12.70 17.71
CA SER A 181 9.35 -13.57 18.67
C SER A 181 8.68 -14.94 18.86
N THR A 182 7.35 -15.03 18.71
CA THR A 182 6.61 -16.29 18.86
C THR A 182 6.34 -17.05 17.56
N ALA A 183 6.48 -16.39 16.41
CA ALA A 183 6.04 -16.93 15.12
C ALA A 183 7.12 -17.07 14.05
N CYS A 184 8.23 -16.35 14.16
CA CYS A 184 9.20 -16.28 13.07
C CYS A 184 10.57 -16.77 13.51
N TRP A 185 11.05 -17.79 12.80
CA TRP A 185 12.30 -18.47 13.06
C TRP A 185 13.33 -17.95 12.04
N PRO A 186 14.63 -17.96 12.37
CA PRO A 186 15.66 -17.66 11.39
C PRO A 186 15.48 -18.56 10.17
N CYS A 187 15.55 -18.01 8.97
CA CYS A 187 15.29 -18.76 7.73
C CYS A 187 16.22 -18.36 6.59
N LEU A 188 16.33 -19.22 5.58
CA LEU A 188 17.13 -18.96 4.38
C LEU A 188 16.33 -18.32 3.26
N LEU A 189 16.93 -17.34 2.58
CA LEU A 189 16.42 -16.75 1.34
C LEU A 189 17.37 -17.02 0.19
N GLU A 190 16.81 -17.42 -0.95
CA GLU A 190 17.58 -17.73 -2.15
C GLU A 190 17.28 -16.69 -3.23
N PRO A 191 18.25 -15.84 -3.60
CA PRO A 191 18.10 -14.94 -4.74
C PRO A 191 18.17 -15.77 -6.04
N CYS A 192 17.22 -15.56 -6.96
CA CYS A 192 17.07 -16.42 -8.14
C CYS A 192 17.15 -15.69 -9.49
N GLY A 193 17.12 -14.36 -9.50
CA GLY A 193 17.38 -13.58 -10.71
C GLY A 193 17.02 -12.10 -10.62
N PHE A 194 17.20 -11.40 -11.73
CA PHE A 194 16.85 -9.99 -11.89
C PHE A 194 15.67 -9.87 -12.86
N VAL A 195 14.80 -8.88 -12.65
CA VAL A 195 13.65 -8.64 -13.51
C VAL A 195 13.42 -7.14 -13.73
N VAL A 196 12.86 -6.83 -14.91
CA VAL A 196 12.27 -5.51 -15.20
C VAL A 196 10.80 -5.56 -14.82
N ALA A 197 10.44 -4.99 -13.67
CA ALA A 197 9.05 -4.91 -13.22
C ALA A 197 8.26 -3.81 -13.95
N TRP A 198 6.96 -3.70 -13.62
CA TRP A 198 6.09 -2.64 -14.15
C TRP A 198 6.70 -1.25 -13.96
N SER A 199 6.43 -0.35 -14.91
CA SER A 199 7.05 0.97 -14.99
C SER A 199 8.58 0.94 -15.13
N GLY A 200 9.14 -0.19 -15.54
CA GLY A 200 10.55 -0.33 -15.93
C GLY A 200 11.48 -0.43 -14.73
N VAL A 201 10.95 -0.71 -13.54
CA VAL A 201 11.72 -0.76 -12.30
C VAL A 201 12.58 -2.02 -12.26
N LEU A 202 13.88 -1.89 -11.99
CA LEU A 202 14.78 -3.05 -11.84
C LEU A 202 14.67 -3.62 -10.44
N ALA A 203 14.48 -4.92 -10.33
CA ALA A 203 14.35 -5.61 -9.06
C ALA A 203 15.13 -6.94 -9.03
N LEU A 204 15.68 -7.25 -7.86
CA LEU A 204 16.16 -8.58 -7.50
C LEU A 204 14.98 -9.43 -7.06
N ARG A 205 14.87 -10.65 -7.60
CA ARG A 205 13.86 -11.66 -7.27
C ARG A 205 14.45 -12.73 -6.36
N PHE A 206 13.65 -13.17 -5.39
CA PHE A 206 13.92 -14.35 -4.57
C PHE A 206 12.97 -15.49 -4.94
N SER A 207 13.38 -16.74 -4.67
CA SER A 207 12.64 -17.94 -5.08
C SER A 207 11.21 -17.99 -4.52
N GLY A 208 10.99 -17.50 -3.30
CA GLY A 208 9.69 -17.43 -2.65
C GLY A 208 9.84 -17.05 -1.18
N PHE A 209 8.75 -16.65 -0.50
CA PHE A 209 8.83 -16.42 0.94
C PHE A 209 9.07 -17.76 1.64
N PRO A 210 10.10 -17.89 2.50
CA PRO A 210 10.30 -19.09 3.31
C PRO A 210 9.07 -19.34 4.21
N PRO A 211 8.81 -20.58 4.62
CA PRO A 211 7.63 -20.92 5.42
C PRO A 211 7.44 -20.03 6.64
N ALA A 212 8.53 -19.72 7.36
CA ALA A 212 8.53 -18.82 8.51
C ALA A 212 7.98 -17.41 8.17
N LEU A 213 8.47 -16.79 7.09
CA LEU A 213 8.00 -15.46 6.67
C LEU A 213 6.57 -15.50 6.11
N ALA A 214 6.24 -16.54 5.34
CA ALA A 214 4.89 -16.70 4.79
C ALA A 214 3.85 -16.83 5.91
N MET A 215 4.15 -17.63 6.95
CA MET A 215 3.31 -17.75 8.14
C MET A 215 3.24 -16.46 8.94
N LEU A 216 4.36 -15.74 9.09
CA LEU A 216 4.38 -14.42 9.74
C LEU A 216 3.46 -13.43 9.02
N LYS A 217 3.51 -13.36 7.68
CA LYS A 217 2.63 -12.51 6.86
C LYS A 217 1.16 -12.84 7.11
N GLU A 218 0.79 -14.12 7.09
CA GLU A 218 -0.59 -14.55 7.37
C GLU A 218 -1.06 -14.19 8.78
N ARG A 219 -0.18 -14.34 9.78
CA ARG A 219 -0.49 -13.98 11.18
C ARG A 219 -0.64 -12.47 11.35
N LEU A 220 0.23 -11.67 10.74
CA LEU A 220 0.11 -10.21 10.74
C LEU A 220 -1.21 -9.76 10.13
N GLU A 221 -1.61 -10.33 8.98
CA GLU A 221 -2.89 -10.00 8.34
C GLU A 221 -4.10 -10.38 9.22
N LYS A 222 -4.05 -11.54 9.89
CA LYS A 222 -5.11 -12.00 10.79
C LYS A 222 -5.20 -11.16 12.06
N ALA A 223 -4.06 -10.81 12.65
CA ALA A 223 -3.98 -9.98 13.85
C ALA A 223 -4.43 -8.53 13.56
N TYR A 224 -4.05 -8.00 12.39
CA TYR A 224 -4.29 -6.62 12.00
C TYR A 224 -5.15 -6.52 10.74
N GLY A 225 -6.47 -6.56 10.90
CA GLY A 225 -7.43 -6.35 9.80
C GLY A 225 -7.41 -4.93 9.18
N GLY A 226 -6.52 -4.05 9.63
CA GLY A 226 -6.31 -2.69 9.13
C GLY A 226 -5.05 -2.51 8.28
N LEU A 227 -4.26 -3.56 8.03
CA LEU A 227 -3.05 -3.43 7.21
C LEU A 227 -3.38 -3.00 5.77
N PRO A 228 -2.50 -2.19 5.13
CA PRO A 228 -2.71 -1.80 3.75
C PRO A 228 -2.78 -3.01 2.83
N LYS A 229 -3.73 -3.06 1.90
CA LYS A 229 -3.86 -4.18 0.96
C LYS A 229 -2.58 -4.35 0.14
N GLU A 230 -2.03 -5.57 0.10
CA GLU A 230 -0.84 -5.84 -0.72
C GLU A 230 -1.13 -5.60 -2.21
N SER A 231 -0.25 -4.82 -2.81
CA SER A 231 -0.24 -4.61 -4.26
C SER A 231 0.31 -5.85 -4.96
N PRO A 232 -0.09 -6.15 -6.20
CA PRO A 232 0.41 -7.32 -6.93
C PRO A 232 1.95 -7.42 -6.94
N GLY A 233 2.63 -6.27 -7.06
CA GLY A 233 4.09 -6.20 -7.03
C GLY A 233 4.75 -6.42 -5.67
N SER A 234 4.01 -6.54 -4.56
CA SER A 234 4.53 -6.80 -3.20
C SER A 234 4.14 -8.16 -2.64
N ARG A 235 3.46 -9.00 -3.43
CA ARG A 235 2.98 -10.34 -3.01
C ARG A 235 4.05 -11.41 -3.07
N TRP A 236 5.15 -11.14 -3.75
CA TRP A 236 6.29 -12.03 -3.91
C TRP A 236 7.56 -11.32 -3.40
N PRO A 237 8.55 -12.07 -2.90
CA PRO A 237 9.74 -11.48 -2.30
C PRO A 237 10.64 -10.86 -3.35
N LYS A 238 10.90 -9.56 -3.19
CA LYS A 238 11.78 -8.81 -4.09
C LYS A 238 12.49 -7.66 -3.38
N SER A 239 13.60 -7.23 -3.97
CA SER A 239 14.26 -5.98 -3.61
C SER A 239 14.28 -5.05 -4.82
N THR A 240 13.83 -3.81 -4.64
CA THR A 240 13.92 -2.80 -5.70
C THR A 240 15.35 -2.27 -5.75
N LEU A 241 15.97 -2.25 -6.93
CA LEU A 241 17.37 -1.84 -7.09
C LEU A 241 17.50 -0.47 -7.77
N ALA A 242 16.69 -0.23 -8.79
CA ALA A 242 16.73 1.01 -9.57
C ALA A 242 15.37 1.35 -10.19
N ALA A 243 15.16 2.63 -10.45
CA ALA A 243 14.01 3.13 -11.20
C ALA A 243 14.47 3.98 -12.38
N VAL A 244 13.62 4.09 -13.40
CA VAL A 244 13.88 4.97 -14.55
C VAL A 244 13.89 6.43 -14.06
N VAL A 245 14.87 7.20 -14.53
CA VAL A 245 15.02 8.63 -14.21
C VAL A 245 13.78 9.40 -14.64
N ASP A 246 13.40 10.43 -13.88
CA ASP A 246 12.25 11.26 -14.20
C ASP A 246 12.37 11.91 -15.60
N GLY A 247 11.26 11.96 -16.33
CA GLY A 247 11.23 12.48 -17.71
C GLY A 247 11.71 11.50 -18.78
N GLN A 248 12.35 10.38 -18.41
CA GLN A 248 12.75 9.34 -19.35
C GLN A 248 11.72 8.20 -19.41
N ARG A 249 11.79 7.40 -20.49
CA ARG A 249 10.94 6.23 -20.71
C ARG A 249 11.76 5.08 -21.26
N LEU A 250 11.36 3.87 -20.86
CA LEU A 250 11.89 2.65 -21.42
C LEU A 250 11.24 2.38 -22.78
N ASP A 251 12.05 2.34 -23.83
CA ASP A 251 11.61 1.94 -25.17
C ASP A 251 11.69 0.40 -25.34
N PRO A 252 11.09 -0.18 -26.39
CA PRO A 252 11.12 -1.62 -26.59
C PRO A 252 12.52 -2.22 -26.77
N ARG A 253 13.45 -1.50 -27.41
CA ARG A 253 14.82 -1.98 -27.67
C ARG A 253 15.63 -2.02 -26.38
N ALA A 254 15.55 -0.96 -25.58
CA ALA A 254 16.14 -0.88 -24.26
C ALA A 254 15.59 -1.97 -23.33
N LEU A 255 14.28 -2.28 -23.41
CA LEU A 255 13.71 -3.40 -22.66
C LEU A 255 14.30 -4.75 -23.10
N GLU A 256 14.51 -4.96 -24.39
CA GLU A 256 15.14 -6.18 -24.91
C GLU A 256 16.59 -6.30 -24.42
N THR A 257 17.36 -5.22 -24.46
CA THR A 257 18.70 -5.16 -23.88
C THR A 257 18.68 -5.48 -22.38
N LEU A 258 17.76 -4.90 -21.61
CA LEU A 258 17.63 -5.20 -20.19
C LEU A 258 17.24 -6.66 -19.92
N ARG A 259 16.39 -7.25 -20.76
CA ARG A 259 16.00 -8.67 -20.63
C ARG A 259 17.22 -9.58 -20.77
N LEU A 260 18.09 -9.31 -21.75
CA LEU A 260 19.34 -10.05 -21.92
C LEU A 260 20.26 -9.90 -20.70
N ILE A 261 20.48 -8.67 -20.22
CA ILE A 261 21.28 -8.41 -19.02
C ILE A 261 20.69 -9.12 -17.80
N CYS A 262 19.37 -9.07 -17.61
CA CYS A 262 18.69 -9.74 -16.51
C CYS A 262 18.82 -11.27 -16.58
N LEU A 263 18.74 -11.84 -17.78
CA LEU A 263 18.89 -13.28 -18.01
C LEU A 263 20.31 -13.75 -17.69
N GLU A 264 21.32 -13.09 -18.25
CA GLU A 264 22.74 -13.41 -18.00
C GLU A 264 23.11 -13.23 -16.53
N ALA A 265 22.70 -12.12 -15.91
CA ALA A 265 22.93 -11.87 -14.49
C ALA A 265 22.19 -12.88 -13.60
N GLY A 266 20.99 -13.30 -14.00
CA GLY A 266 20.22 -14.33 -13.31
C GLY A 266 20.88 -15.70 -13.38
N GLU A 267 21.45 -16.09 -14.52
CA GLU A 267 22.21 -17.34 -14.65
C GLU A 267 23.47 -17.35 -13.78
N ARG A 268 24.22 -16.23 -13.76
CA ARG A 268 25.36 -16.07 -12.84
C ARG A 268 24.93 -16.19 -11.39
N LEU A 269 23.81 -15.58 -11.01
CA LEU A 269 23.32 -15.64 -9.63
C LEU A 269 22.89 -17.06 -9.24
N ARG A 270 22.21 -17.78 -10.13
CA ARG A 270 21.76 -19.16 -9.90
C ARG A 270 22.93 -20.15 -9.80
N SER A 271 24.00 -19.95 -10.59
CA SER A 271 25.17 -20.84 -10.54
C SER A 271 25.96 -20.73 -9.24
N ARG A 272 25.85 -19.62 -8.51
CA ARG A 272 26.46 -19.41 -7.19
C ARG A 272 25.74 -20.12 -6.06
N LEU A 273 24.47 -20.53 -6.26
CA LEU A 273 23.64 -21.22 -5.26
C LEU A 273 23.63 -20.49 -3.90
N LEU A 274 23.49 -19.16 -3.93
CA LEU A 274 23.55 -18.34 -2.72
C LEU A 274 22.37 -18.67 -1.79
N LYS A 275 22.70 -18.92 -0.52
CA LYS A 275 21.74 -19.07 0.57
C LYS A 275 22.00 -17.95 1.58
N LEU A 276 21.05 -17.04 1.71
CA LEU A 276 21.19 -15.85 2.55
C LEU A 276 20.46 -16.07 3.86
N GLU A 277 21.17 -15.93 4.96
CA GLU A 277 20.59 -16.14 6.29
C GLU A 277 19.85 -14.90 6.77
N LEU A 278 18.59 -15.10 7.13
CA LEU A 278 17.74 -14.07 7.70
C LEU A 278 17.60 -14.32 9.20
N TRP A 279 18.40 -13.60 9.98
CA TRP A 279 18.38 -13.62 11.45
C TRP A 279 17.66 -12.43 12.07
N ARG A 280 17.39 -11.40 11.28
CA ARG A 280 16.86 -10.12 11.79
C ARG A 280 15.88 -9.51 10.81
N LEU A 281 14.77 -9.00 11.32
CA LEU A 281 13.83 -8.15 10.61
C LEU A 281 13.87 -6.72 11.17
N SER A 282 13.53 -5.75 10.35
CA SER A 282 13.47 -4.34 10.73
C SER A 282 12.08 -3.80 10.44
N ALA A 283 11.39 -3.24 11.44
CA ALA A 283 10.29 -2.31 11.17
C ALA A 283 10.89 -0.93 10.93
N VAL A 284 10.63 -0.36 9.76
CA VAL A 284 11.21 0.91 9.33
C VAL A 284 10.09 1.92 9.11
N ILE A 285 10.15 3.02 9.85
CA ILE A 285 9.40 4.24 9.54
C ILE A 285 10.29 5.06 8.60
N TYR A 286 9.80 5.36 7.41
CA TYR A 286 10.58 5.99 6.34
C TYR A 286 9.96 7.28 5.86
N GLU A 287 10.79 8.12 5.24
CA GLU A 287 10.37 9.33 4.52
C GLU A 287 10.59 9.18 3.00
N SER A 288 11.24 8.09 2.56
CA SER A 288 11.37 7.72 1.15
C SER A 288 11.08 6.23 0.96
N ARG A 289 10.35 5.86 -0.10
CA ARG A 289 10.01 4.45 -0.38
C ARG A 289 11.22 3.59 -0.75
N SER A 290 12.34 4.22 -1.16
CA SER A 290 13.63 3.54 -1.34
C SER A 290 14.28 3.11 -0.01
N LEU A 291 13.78 3.59 1.12
CA LEU A 291 14.39 3.46 2.45
C LEU A 291 15.81 4.03 2.57
N GLU A 292 16.19 4.92 1.64
CA GLU A 292 17.41 5.72 1.72
C GLU A 292 17.30 6.80 2.82
N ARG A 293 16.08 7.29 3.10
CA ARG A 293 15.76 8.16 4.24
C ARG A 293 14.82 7.45 5.20
N ARG A 294 15.37 7.01 6.33
CA ARG A 294 14.66 6.34 7.43
C ARG A 294 14.52 7.30 8.60
N ILE A 295 13.33 7.39 9.16
CA ILE A 295 13.02 8.22 10.35
C ILE A 295 13.34 7.42 11.60
N ALA A 296 12.83 6.18 11.67
CA ALA A 296 13.08 5.26 12.78
C ALA A 296 13.26 3.82 12.27
N THR A 297 14.01 3.01 13.00
CA THR A 297 14.23 1.59 12.68
C THR A 297 14.25 0.78 13.95
N THR A 298 13.26 -0.10 14.11
CA THR A 298 13.13 -1.03 15.23
C THR A 298 13.53 -2.41 14.75
N GLN A 299 14.53 -3.02 15.39
CA GLN A 299 15.09 -4.31 14.97
C GLN A 299 14.54 -5.46 15.81
N TYR A 300 14.18 -6.55 15.13
CA TYR A 300 13.69 -7.78 15.73
C TYR A 300 14.62 -8.93 15.37
N ASN A 301 15.31 -9.49 16.37
CA ASN A 301 16.10 -10.70 16.17
C ASN A 301 15.16 -11.91 16.18
N LEU A 302 15.40 -12.82 15.25
CA LEU A 302 14.70 -14.10 15.18
C LEU A 302 15.46 -15.09 16.07
N HIS A 303 14.73 -15.80 16.92
CA HIS A 303 15.33 -16.77 17.84
C HIS A 303 15.07 -18.20 17.34
N PRO A 304 16.08 -19.08 17.38
CA PRO A 304 15.87 -20.50 17.14
C PRO A 304 15.02 -21.08 18.27
N SER A 305 14.12 -22.02 17.96
CA SER A 305 13.24 -22.60 18.98
C SER A 305 13.98 -23.50 19.96
N SER A 306 13.67 -23.33 21.24
CA SER A 306 14.11 -24.21 22.33
C SER A 306 13.25 -25.47 22.48
N ALA A 307 12.34 -25.76 21.55
CA ALA A 307 11.45 -26.92 21.61
C ALA A 307 12.15 -28.20 21.12
N GLY A 308 13.08 -28.71 21.93
CA GLY A 308 13.75 -30.00 21.73
C GLY A 308 15.14 -29.97 22.33
N GLY A 309 15.33 -30.61 23.48
CA GLY A 309 16.64 -30.73 24.12
C GLY A 309 17.65 -31.37 23.17
N GLY A 310 18.58 -30.58 22.67
CA GLY A 310 19.63 -31.03 21.74
C GLY A 310 20.28 -29.85 21.04
N THR A 311 21.58 -29.71 21.22
CA THR A 311 22.47 -28.69 20.66
C THR A 311 22.33 -28.48 19.15
N ALA A 312 21.75 -27.34 18.72
CA ALA A 312 22.32 -26.41 17.73
C ALA A 312 21.31 -25.30 17.38
N GLU A 313 21.72 -24.03 17.52
CA GLU A 313 21.06 -22.83 17.00
C GLU A 313 21.02 -22.86 15.46
N LYS A 314 20.06 -23.56 14.85
CA LYS A 314 20.01 -23.73 13.38
C LYS A 314 18.96 -22.86 12.72
N CYS A 315 19.35 -22.31 11.57
CA CYS A 315 18.48 -21.61 10.62
C CYS A 315 17.57 -22.61 9.90
N ASP A 316 16.30 -22.25 9.71
CA ASP A 316 15.34 -23.04 8.94
C ASP A 316 15.71 -23.05 7.45
N GLU A 317 16.12 -24.22 6.97
CA GLU A 317 16.45 -24.47 5.56
C GLU A 317 15.25 -24.97 4.75
N SER A 318 14.04 -24.93 5.31
CA SER A 318 12.83 -25.38 4.62
C SER A 318 12.59 -24.58 3.35
N ARG A 319 12.39 -25.31 2.25
CA ARG A 319 12.08 -24.71 0.95
C ARG A 319 10.74 -23.95 1.01
N PRO A 320 10.60 -22.80 0.30
CA PRO A 320 9.31 -22.14 0.15
C PRO A 320 8.21 -23.09 -0.34
N PHE A 321 6.98 -22.85 0.12
CA PHE A 321 5.82 -23.63 -0.33
C PHE A 321 5.65 -23.55 -1.85
N SER A 322 5.09 -24.59 -2.47
CA SER A 322 4.90 -24.64 -3.93
C SER A 322 4.17 -23.42 -4.50
N ARG A 323 3.21 -22.86 -3.74
CA ARG A 323 2.48 -21.63 -4.12
C ARG A 323 3.39 -20.40 -4.21
N GLU A 324 4.40 -20.29 -3.35
CA GLU A 324 5.33 -19.17 -3.32
C GLU A 324 6.30 -19.25 -4.50
N LEU A 325 6.82 -20.45 -4.76
CA LEU A 325 7.67 -20.72 -5.93
C LEU A 325 6.93 -20.39 -7.23
N GLN A 326 5.70 -20.91 -7.39
CA GLN A 326 4.85 -20.62 -8.54
C GLN A 326 4.55 -19.12 -8.68
N SER A 327 4.33 -18.40 -7.57
CA SER A 327 4.09 -16.96 -7.62
C SER A 327 5.33 -16.18 -8.07
N SER A 328 6.53 -16.60 -7.66
CA SER A 328 7.78 -15.96 -8.09
C SER A 328 8.06 -16.24 -9.57
N ASP A 329 7.85 -17.47 -10.02
CA ASP A 329 8.06 -17.87 -11.41
C ASP A 329 7.03 -17.24 -12.35
N ALA A 330 5.76 -17.12 -11.92
CA ALA A 330 4.73 -16.45 -12.70
C ALA A 330 5.08 -14.98 -13.02
N VAL A 331 5.79 -14.30 -12.12
CA VAL A 331 6.26 -12.93 -12.35
C VAL A 331 7.34 -12.89 -13.42
N GLU A 332 8.30 -13.82 -13.38
CA GLU A 332 9.33 -13.94 -14.40
C GLU A 332 8.70 -14.21 -15.77
N GLN A 333 7.75 -15.16 -15.84
CA GLN A 333 7.01 -15.46 -17.07
C GLN A 333 6.22 -14.25 -17.59
N GLU A 334 5.58 -13.48 -16.70
CA GLU A 334 4.90 -12.24 -17.08
C GLU A 334 5.87 -11.24 -17.71
N THR A 335 7.07 -11.08 -17.14
CA THR A 335 8.08 -10.12 -17.65
C THR A 335 8.66 -10.51 -19.01
N LEU A 336 8.62 -11.81 -19.34
CA LEU A 336 9.08 -12.35 -20.62
C LEU A 336 7.98 -12.37 -21.69
N ALA A 337 6.70 -12.25 -21.30
CA ALA A 337 5.58 -12.32 -22.22
C ALA A 337 5.62 -11.25 -23.33
N ASP A 338 5.03 -11.62 -24.48
CA ASP A 338 4.85 -10.72 -25.60
C ASP A 338 3.91 -9.56 -25.21
N GLY A 339 4.30 -8.34 -25.56
CA GLY A 339 3.54 -7.13 -25.20
C GLY A 339 3.75 -6.62 -23.78
N TYR A 340 4.55 -7.29 -22.94
CA TYR A 340 4.91 -6.80 -21.59
C TYR A 340 5.54 -5.40 -21.63
N TRP A 341 6.14 -5.00 -22.76
CA TRP A 341 6.68 -3.66 -22.96
C TRP A 341 5.67 -2.55 -22.60
N LEU A 342 4.37 -2.75 -22.84
CA LEU A 342 3.32 -1.80 -22.47
C LEU A 342 3.23 -1.61 -20.95
N HIS A 343 3.53 -2.65 -20.17
CA HIS A 343 3.56 -2.58 -18.72
C HIS A 343 4.88 -2.01 -18.20
N ALA A 344 6.01 -2.38 -18.81
CA ALA A 344 7.32 -1.84 -18.46
C ALA A 344 7.44 -0.34 -18.79
N SER A 345 6.91 0.12 -19.93
CA SER A 345 7.04 1.52 -20.36
C SER A 345 6.02 2.48 -19.73
N LYS A 346 4.98 1.97 -19.06
CA LYS A 346 3.95 2.79 -18.40
C LYS A 346 4.57 3.84 -17.48
N ASP A 347 4.03 5.06 -17.56
CA ASP A 347 4.32 6.09 -16.56
C ASP A 347 3.87 5.60 -15.19
N GLY A 348 4.71 5.84 -14.18
CA GLY A 348 4.47 5.33 -12.85
C GLY A 348 5.68 5.51 -11.95
N ASN A 349 6.21 4.40 -11.45
CA ASN A 349 7.22 4.39 -10.39
C ASN A 349 8.62 4.79 -10.91
N ARG A 350 8.80 6.09 -11.17
CA ARG A 350 10.09 6.72 -11.53
C ARG A 350 10.92 7.05 -10.28
N GLU A 351 12.10 7.62 -10.47
CA GLU A 351 12.98 8.04 -9.37
C GLU A 351 12.24 8.84 -8.28
N SER A 352 11.50 9.89 -8.66
CA SER A 352 10.72 10.71 -7.72
C SER A 352 9.69 9.93 -6.90
N HIS A 353 9.16 8.81 -7.42
CA HIS A 353 8.23 7.97 -6.66
C HIS A 353 8.91 7.32 -5.44
N TYR A 354 10.17 6.92 -5.60
CA TYR A 354 10.93 6.23 -4.57
C TYR A 354 11.67 7.19 -3.63
N ARG A 355 12.20 8.29 -4.17
CA ARG A 355 12.95 9.30 -3.41
C ARG A 355 12.13 10.51 -2.96
N GLY A 356 10.88 10.63 -3.38
CA GLY A 356 9.97 11.68 -2.91
C GLY A 356 9.70 11.56 -1.41
N GLY A 357 9.40 12.70 -0.77
CA GLY A 357 9.06 12.79 0.66
C GLY A 357 7.69 12.19 0.93
N VAL A 358 7.64 10.89 1.22
CA VAL A 358 6.42 10.20 1.65
C VAL A 358 6.73 9.37 2.88
N THR A 359 5.97 9.64 3.94
CA THR A 359 6.05 8.90 5.19
C THR A 359 5.29 7.59 5.11
N GLY A 360 5.84 6.52 5.66
CA GLY A 360 5.15 5.23 5.78
C GLY A 360 5.90 4.29 6.73
N ALA A 361 5.30 3.12 7.00
CA ALA A 361 5.92 2.09 7.83
C ALA A 361 5.92 0.73 7.13
N THR A 362 7.04 0.01 7.20
CA THR A 362 7.17 -1.29 6.55
C THR A 362 8.04 -2.24 7.37
N LEU A 363 7.67 -3.53 7.37
CA LEU A 363 8.51 -4.61 7.86
C LEU A 363 9.37 -5.12 6.71
N VAL A 364 10.69 -5.13 6.91
CA VAL A 364 11.67 -5.48 5.88
C VAL A 364 12.76 -6.39 6.43
N TRP A 365 13.42 -7.07 5.52
CA TRP A 365 14.73 -7.66 5.78
C TRP A 365 15.80 -6.81 5.10
N ASP A 366 16.68 -6.22 5.91
CA ASP A 366 17.79 -5.41 5.45
C ASP A 366 19.01 -6.30 5.15
N PHE A 367 19.30 -6.54 3.87
CA PHE A 367 20.50 -7.27 3.47
C PHE A 367 21.62 -6.37 2.96
N GLY A 368 21.33 -5.11 2.60
CA GLY A 368 22.35 -4.13 2.21
C GLY A 368 23.28 -3.69 3.35
N ARG A 369 22.99 -4.10 4.59
CA ARG A 369 23.76 -3.78 5.80
C ARG A 369 24.40 -5.02 6.44
N LEU A 370 24.21 -6.19 5.83
CA LEU A 370 24.78 -7.43 6.31
C LEU A 370 26.13 -7.66 5.64
N SER A 371 27.08 -8.19 6.40
CA SER A 371 28.38 -8.65 5.93
C SER A 371 28.46 -10.16 6.08
N GLY A 372 29.16 -10.84 5.17
CA GLY A 372 29.35 -12.28 5.21
C GLY A 372 29.35 -12.88 3.81
N GLY A 373 30.10 -13.97 3.61
CA GLY A 373 30.50 -14.44 2.27
C GLY A 373 29.37 -14.51 1.22
N ALA A 374 28.20 -15.04 1.56
CA ALA A 374 27.06 -15.10 0.63
C ALA A 374 26.43 -13.71 0.34
N ASN A 375 26.34 -12.84 1.35
CA ASN A 375 25.85 -11.47 1.19
C ASN A 375 26.83 -10.61 0.39
N ASP A 376 28.13 -10.78 0.62
CA ASP A 376 29.20 -10.07 -0.09
C ASP A 376 29.21 -10.50 -1.57
N THR A 377 29.09 -11.81 -1.84
CA THR A 377 28.96 -12.33 -3.22
C THR A 377 27.71 -11.78 -3.91
N LEU A 378 26.57 -11.70 -3.21
CA LEU A 378 25.37 -11.06 -3.77
C LEU A 378 25.60 -9.57 -4.06
N ALA A 379 26.27 -8.84 -3.16
CA ALA A 379 26.55 -7.43 -3.33
C ALA A 379 27.43 -7.16 -4.56
N GLU A 380 28.43 -8.01 -4.79
CA GLU A 380 29.29 -8.01 -5.98
C GLU A 380 28.49 -8.26 -7.27
N GLU A 381 27.62 -9.28 -7.30
CA GLU A 381 26.80 -9.57 -8.48
C GLU A 381 25.80 -8.43 -8.77
N ILE A 382 25.22 -7.79 -7.74
CA ILE A 382 24.37 -6.60 -7.92
C ILE A 382 25.18 -5.43 -8.48
N GLN A 383 26.40 -5.22 -7.99
CA GLN A 383 27.28 -4.15 -8.49
C GLN A 383 27.67 -4.38 -9.95
N ARG A 384 27.97 -5.63 -10.33
CA ARG A 384 28.24 -6.01 -11.71
C ARG A 384 27.02 -5.78 -12.61
N PHE A 385 25.83 -6.21 -12.17
CA PHE A 385 24.58 -5.95 -12.86
C PHE A 385 24.36 -4.44 -13.08
N GLN A 386 24.62 -3.61 -12.06
CA GLN A 386 24.53 -2.16 -12.18
C GLN A 386 25.49 -1.60 -13.24
N GLN A 387 26.73 -2.07 -13.29
CA GLN A 387 27.71 -1.64 -14.29
C GLN A 387 27.31 -2.05 -15.71
N GLU A 388 26.76 -3.25 -15.90
CA GLU A 388 26.28 -3.74 -17.19
C GLU A 388 25.08 -2.93 -17.72
N VAL A 389 24.16 -2.57 -16.82
CA VAL A 389 23.03 -1.68 -17.14
C VAL A 389 23.52 -0.29 -17.52
N GLU A 390 24.38 0.33 -16.71
CA GLU A 390 24.89 1.69 -16.98
C GLU A 390 25.71 1.74 -18.28
N LYS A 391 26.50 0.70 -18.56
CA LYS A 391 27.26 0.59 -19.82
C LYS A 391 26.34 0.51 -21.04
N SER A 392 25.22 -0.22 -20.93
CA SER A 392 24.34 -0.48 -22.08
C SER A 392 23.28 0.61 -22.27
N LEU A 393 22.84 1.24 -21.18
CA LEU A 393 21.75 2.23 -21.13
C LEU A 393 22.15 3.41 -20.22
N PRO A 394 23.16 4.19 -20.62
CA PRO A 394 23.76 5.22 -19.78
C PRO A 394 22.74 6.30 -19.39
N GLY A 395 22.68 6.61 -18.10
CA GLY A 395 21.81 7.66 -17.55
C GLY A 395 20.31 7.38 -17.59
N LEU A 396 19.86 6.18 -18.01
CA LEU A 396 18.44 5.83 -18.03
C LEU A 396 17.91 5.46 -16.64
N TYR A 397 18.77 4.88 -15.80
CA TYR A 397 18.42 4.35 -14.49
C TYR A 397 19.08 5.10 -13.35
N CYS A 398 18.31 5.29 -12.29
CA CYS A 398 18.82 5.72 -11.01
C CYS A 398 18.83 4.54 -10.04
N PHE A 399 20.03 4.07 -9.69
CA PHE A 399 20.23 3.03 -8.67
C PHE A 399 20.13 3.60 -7.25
N PHE A 400 19.54 2.82 -6.35
CA PHE A 400 19.44 3.18 -4.93
C PHE A 400 20.71 2.81 -4.15
N LYS A 401 20.96 3.52 -3.05
CA LYS A 401 22.15 3.31 -2.22
C LYS A 401 22.26 1.85 -1.73
N PRO A 402 23.46 1.24 -1.76
CA PRO A 402 23.68 -0.14 -1.30
C PRO A 402 23.15 -0.41 0.12
N GLN A 403 23.33 0.54 1.05
CA GLN A 403 22.91 0.41 2.45
C GLN A 403 21.38 0.43 2.64
N ALA A 404 20.64 0.82 1.60
CA ALA A 404 19.18 0.86 1.59
C ALA A 404 18.56 -0.40 0.96
N ARG A 405 19.36 -1.34 0.43
CA ARG A 405 18.85 -2.58 -0.18
C ARG A 405 18.14 -3.44 0.86
N HIS A 406 16.89 -3.78 0.56
CA HIS A 406 15.99 -4.47 1.48
C HIS A 406 14.96 -5.29 0.71
N MET A 407 14.49 -6.37 1.34
CA MET A 407 13.32 -7.10 0.87
C MET A 407 12.12 -6.72 1.73
N THR A 408 11.05 -6.21 1.12
CA THR A 408 9.81 -5.92 1.84
C THR A 408 9.08 -7.20 2.21
N VAL A 409 8.83 -7.42 3.51
CA VAL A 409 8.01 -8.53 4.01
C VAL A 409 6.54 -8.12 4.01
N ARG A 410 6.21 -6.97 4.63
CA ARG A 410 4.83 -6.46 4.70
C ARG A 410 4.81 -4.96 4.96
N ALA A 411 4.02 -4.20 4.20
CA ALA A 411 3.71 -2.82 4.54
C ALA A 411 2.84 -2.75 5.81
N LEU A 412 3.23 -1.92 6.78
CA LEU A 412 2.56 -1.74 8.06
C LEU A 412 1.63 -0.52 8.03
N ALA A 413 2.06 0.56 7.39
CA ALA A 413 1.28 1.78 7.17
C ALA A 413 1.68 2.48 5.86
N HIS A 414 0.77 3.29 5.31
CA HIS A 414 0.97 4.11 4.10
C HIS A 414 0.84 5.59 4.37
#